data_AF-A0A3N5HKX7-F1
#
_entry.id   AF-A0A3N5HKX7-F1
#
_cell.length_a   1.000
_cell.length_b   1.000
_cell.length_c   1.000
_cell.angle_alpha   90.00
_cell.angle_beta   90.00
_cell.angle_gamma   90.00
#
_symmetry.space_group_name_H-M   'P 1'
#
loop_
_entity.id
_entity.type
_entity.pdbx_description
1 polymer ?
#
loop_
_entity_poly.entity_id
_entity_poly.type
_entity_poly.pdbx_seq_one_letter_code
_entity_poly.pdbx_strand_id
1 'polypeptide(L)'
;MKKVLKIVAWGVGVVVALIALGVGFLYLRYPSVDPVRDLSVSATPERLARGAYLANHVAVCVDCHSTRNWEYFAGPIVPGTEGKGGEVFDESFGFPGTIVAHNITPAALGSASDGVLYRSITSGVDKEGNAMFPLMPYTRYNSMSEEDILSIIAYVRTLMPIENTPPATKLRFPLNLIVRTIPMKRTPQPEPDTSNIYEYGRYLANAASCIECHTKMVKGEPIAGMEFAGGFEFPFPDKSVVRSANITPDEETGIGSWSET
;
A
#
# COMPACT_ATOMS: atom_id res chain seq x y z
N MET A 1 -8.06 13.53 -52.78
CA MET A 1 -7.47 14.23 -51.61
C MET A 1 -8.51 14.71 -50.60
N LYS A 2 -9.48 15.59 -50.93
CA LYS A 2 -10.49 16.10 -49.97
C LYS A 2 -11.37 15.04 -49.28
N LYS A 3 -11.78 13.98 -49.98
CA LYS A 3 -12.59 12.88 -49.41
C LYS A 3 -11.80 12.05 -48.39
N VAL A 4 -10.56 11.71 -48.71
CA VAL A 4 -9.65 10.97 -47.82
C VAL A 4 -9.39 11.78 -46.54
N LEU A 5 -9.13 13.09 -46.66
CA LEU A 5 -8.92 13.96 -45.51
C LEU A 5 -10.15 14.02 -44.58
N LYS A 6 -11.37 14.04 -45.15
CA LYS A 6 -12.61 13.98 -44.36
C LYS A 6 -12.76 12.65 -43.62
N ILE A 7 -12.46 11.53 -44.28
CA ILE A 7 -12.55 10.19 -43.65
C ILE A 7 -11.55 10.07 -42.50
N VAL A 8 -10.30 10.54 -42.71
CA VAL A 8 -9.28 10.57 -41.66
C VAL A 8 -9.73 11.47 -40.50
N ALA A 9 -10.26 12.65 -40.77
CA ALA A 9 -10.76 13.56 -39.73
C ALA A 9 -11.91 12.94 -38.92
N TRP A 10 -12.87 12.26 -39.58
CA TRP A 10 -13.93 11.52 -38.90
C TRP A 10 -13.36 10.37 -38.06
N GLY A 11 -12.41 9.61 -38.60
CA GLY A 11 -11.73 8.54 -37.86
C GLY A 11 -11.05 9.06 -36.59
N VAL A 12 -10.29 10.15 -36.70
CA VAL A 12 -9.67 10.81 -35.53
C VAL A 12 -10.73 11.30 -34.55
N GLY A 13 -11.81 11.94 -35.04
CA GLY A 13 -12.90 12.40 -34.19
C GLY A 13 -13.57 11.28 -33.40
N VAL A 14 -13.82 10.12 -34.04
CA VAL A 14 -14.36 8.94 -33.37
C VAL A 14 -13.40 8.40 -32.32
N VAL A 15 -12.10 8.29 -32.63
CA VAL A 15 -11.10 7.83 -31.65
C VAL A 15 -11.03 8.75 -30.44
N VAL A 16 -11.00 10.07 -30.64
CA VAL A 16 -11.01 11.05 -29.54
C VAL A 16 -12.28 10.93 -28.71
N ALA A 17 -13.45 10.79 -29.34
CA ALA A 17 -14.71 10.59 -28.63
C ALA A 17 -14.71 9.31 -27.79
N LEU A 18 -14.19 8.19 -28.33
CA LEU A 18 -14.08 6.93 -27.59
C LEU A 18 -13.11 7.04 -26.41
N ILE A 19 -11.98 7.72 -26.56
CA ILE A 19 -11.04 7.98 -25.46
C ILE A 19 -11.71 8.83 -24.38
N ALA A 20 -12.40 9.91 -24.77
CA ALA A 20 -13.11 10.77 -23.82
C ALA A 20 -14.21 10.03 -23.07
N LEU A 21 -14.97 9.17 -23.75
CA LEU A 21 -15.97 8.30 -23.14
C LEU A 21 -15.34 7.28 -22.18
N GLY A 22 -14.21 6.68 -22.56
CA GLY A 22 -13.47 5.73 -21.72
C GLY A 22 -12.92 6.38 -20.45
N VAL A 23 -12.31 7.57 -20.57
CA VAL A 23 -11.84 8.35 -19.42
C VAL A 23 -13.03 8.81 -18.57
N GLY A 24 -14.12 9.30 -19.17
CA GLY A 24 -15.34 9.66 -18.45
C GLY A 24 -15.91 8.49 -17.65
N PHE A 25 -16.02 7.31 -18.27
CA PHE A 25 -16.45 6.09 -17.60
C PHE A 25 -15.54 5.73 -16.42
N LEU A 26 -14.22 5.82 -16.60
CA LEU A 26 -13.25 5.55 -15.55
C LEU A 26 -13.48 6.46 -14.32
N TYR A 27 -13.68 7.76 -14.53
CA TYR A 27 -13.92 8.72 -13.43
C TYR A 27 -15.29 8.56 -12.78
N LEU A 28 -16.31 8.12 -13.52
CA LEU A 28 -17.65 7.88 -12.99
C LEU A 28 -17.76 6.56 -12.23
N ARG A 29 -17.02 5.53 -12.66
CA ARG A 29 -17.13 4.16 -12.11
C ARG A 29 -16.13 3.87 -11.00
N TYR A 30 -14.98 4.51 -10.99
CA TYR A 30 -13.85 4.15 -10.12
C TYR A 30 -13.35 5.32 -9.24
N PRO A 31 -12.88 5.03 -8.00
CA PRO A 31 -12.60 3.70 -7.44
C PRO A 31 -13.86 2.91 -7.04
N SER A 32 -13.82 1.59 -7.23
CA SER A 32 -14.96 0.68 -7.00
C SER A 32 -14.89 -0.01 -5.63
N VAL A 33 -15.09 0.76 -4.57
CA VAL A 33 -14.93 0.29 -3.18
C VAL A 33 -16.22 0.36 -2.39
N ASP A 34 -16.22 -0.22 -1.19
CA ASP A 34 -17.34 -0.11 -0.26
C ASP A 34 -17.48 1.34 0.25
N PRO A 35 -18.70 1.78 0.59
CA PRO A 35 -18.91 3.10 1.15
C PRO A 35 -18.19 3.24 2.50
N VAL A 36 -17.92 4.50 2.89
CA VAL A 36 -17.40 4.79 4.24
C VAL A 36 -18.41 4.28 5.26
N ARG A 37 -17.96 3.40 6.15
CA ARG A 37 -18.77 2.90 7.27
C ARG A 37 -18.88 3.96 8.36
N ASP A 38 -20.02 4.03 9.02
CA ASP A 38 -20.13 4.77 10.28
C ASP A 38 -19.45 3.93 11.38
N LEU A 39 -18.21 4.30 11.70
CA LEU A 39 -17.36 3.60 12.66
C LEU A 39 -16.75 4.59 13.64
N SER A 40 -16.76 4.19 14.90
CA SER A 40 -16.06 4.82 16.01
C SER A 40 -15.38 3.71 16.82
N VAL A 41 -14.06 3.72 16.86
CA VAL A 41 -13.23 2.66 17.43
C VAL A 41 -12.93 2.98 18.89
N SER A 42 -13.26 2.06 19.80
CA SER A 42 -12.89 2.21 21.21
C SER A 42 -11.41 1.95 21.44
N ALA A 43 -10.73 2.81 22.21
CA ALA A 43 -9.32 2.68 22.55
C ALA A 43 -9.13 1.87 23.85
N THR A 44 -9.50 0.59 23.84
CA THR A 44 -9.25 -0.29 25.00
C THR A 44 -7.75 -0.61 25.13
N PRO A 45 -7.24 -0.90 26.34
CA PRO A 45 -5.83 -1.26 26.53
C PRO A 45 -5.36 -2.41 25.64
N GLU A 46 -6.21 -3.43 25.45
CA GLU A 46 -5.90 -4.61 24.62
C GLU A 46 -5.77 -4.21 23.15
N ARG A 47 -6.71 -3.40 22.66
CA ARG A 47 -6.71 -2.92 21.29
C ARG A 47 -5.52 -2.01 21.01
N LEU A 48 -5.17 -1.13 21.95
CA LEU A 48 -3.99 -0.28 21.83
C LEU A 48 -2.69 -1.08 21.80
N ALA A 49 -2.55 -2.08 22.67
CA ALA A 49 -1.37 -2.94 22.70
C ALA A 49 -1.25 -3.77 21.40
N ARG A 50 -2.36 -4.35 20.92
CA ARG A 50 -2.40 -5.09 19.65
C ARG A 50 -2.11 -4.17 18.46
N GLY A 51 -2.73 -3.00 18.43
CA GLY A 51 -2.53 -1.99 17.39
C GLY A 51 -1.10 -1.51 17.30
N ALA A 52 -0.47 -1.25 18.46
CA ALA A 52 0.95 -0.90 18.54
C ALA A 52 1.82 -2.02 17.97
N TYR A 53 1.60 -3.28 18.37
CA TYR A 53 2.36 -4.40 17.81
C TYR A 53 2.23 -4.50 16.28
N LEU A 54 1.00 -4.44 15.78
CA LEU A 54 0.73 -4.55 14.35
C LEU A 54 1.35 -3.39 13.57
N ALA A 55 1.11 -2.16 14.00
CA ALA A 55 1.54 -0.96 13.30
C ALA A 55 3.07 -0.75 13.34
N ASN A 56 3.76 -1.21 14.39
CA ASN A 56 5.21 -1.04 14.51
C ASN A 56 6.03 -2.24 14.04
N HIS A 57 5.45 -3.44 13.96
CA HIS A 57 6.25 -4.66 13.72
C HIS A 57 5.72 -5.57 12.62
N VAL A 58 4.43 -5.52 12.30
CA VAL A 58 3.83 -6.42 11.28
C VAL A 58 3.50 -5.63 10.03
N ALA A 59 2.54 -4.71 10.10
CA ALA A 59 2.11 -3.86 9.00
C ALA A 59 2.99 -2.60 8.82
N VAL A 60 3.95 -2.38 9.73
CA VAL A 60 5.02 -1.36 9.62
C VAL A 60 4.52 0.03 9.17
N CYS A 61 3.37 0.46 9.70
CA CYS A 61 2.74 1.72 9.31
C CYS A 61 3.67 2.90 9.56
N VAL A 62 4.36 2.93 10.71
CA VAL A 62 5.25 4.03 11.06
C VAL A 62 6.58 3.99 10.29
N ASP A 63 6.96 2.87 9.68
CA ASP A 63 8.19 2.81 8.90
C ASP A 63 8.13 3.67 7.65
N CYS A 64 7.01 3.66 6.92
CA CYS A 64 6.85 4.50 5.74
C CYS A 64 6.29 5.88 6.08
N HIS A 65 5.48 5.98 7.14
CA HIS A 65 4.81 7.21 7.52
C HIS A 65 5.61 8.05 8.52
N SER A 66 6.93 7.95 8.57
CA SER A 66 7.77 8.78 9.45
C SER A 66 8.96 9.35 8.68
N THR A 67 9.73 10.25 9.30
CA THR A 67 10.99 10.70 8.69
C THR A 67 12.04 9.61 8.83
N ARG A 68 12.66 9.21 7.71
CA ARG A 68 13.76 8.24 7.69
C ARG A 68 15.11 8.95 7.69
N ASN A 69 16.06 8.42 8.47
CA ASN A 69 17.43 8.91 8.46
C ASN A 69 18.33 8.05 7.56
N TRP A 70 18.40 8.43 6.29
CA TRP A 70 19.21 7.75 5.27
C TRP A 70 20.74 7.93 5.42
N GLU A 71 21.22 8.65 6.43
CA GLU A 71 22.65 8.63 6.81
C GLU A 71 23.08 7.28 7.40
N TYR A 72 22.13 6.51 7.94
CA TYR A 72 22.37 5.19 8.51
C TYR A 72 21.83 4.09 7.60
N PHE A 73 22.46 2.92 7.69
CA PHE A 73 21.99 1.70 7.04
C PHE A 73 20.55 1.37 7.45
N ALA A 74 19.74 0.90 6.48
CA ALA A 74 18.29 0.66 6.61
C ALA A 74 17.43 1.92 6.87
N GLY A 75 18.02 3.11 6.97
CA GLY A 75 17.31 4.37 7.10
C GLY A 75 16.38 4.44 8.31
N PRO A 76 16.82 4.23 9.56
CA PRO A 76 15.94 4.14 10.73
C PRO A 76 15.03 5.37 10.88
N ILE A 77 13.89 5.18 11.54
CA ILE A 77 12.96 6.27 11.87
C ILE A 77 13.68 7.30 12.77
N VAL A 78 13.52 8.58 12.45
CA VAL A 78 13.93 9.68 13.33
C VAL A 78 12.95 9.72 14.52
N PRO A 79 13.41 9.52 15.77
CA PRO A 79 12.52 9.50 16.92
C PRO A 79 11.71 10.79 17.05
N GLY A 80 10.42 10.66 17.40
CA GLY A 80 9.50 11.79 17.50
C GLY A 80 8.91 12.25 16.17
N THR A 81 9.13 11.51 15.09
CA THR A 81 8.52 11.75 13.78
C THR A 81 7.52 10.67 13.37
N GLU A 82 7.14 9.79 14.31
CA GLU A 82 6.26 8.66 14.08
C GLU A 82 4.91 9.11 13.49
N GLY A 83 4.60 8.65 12.28
CA GLY A 83 3.34 8.98 11.59
C GLY A 83 3.30 10.33 10.86
N LYS A 84 4.35 11.16 10.97
CA LYS A 84 4.44 12.50 10.34
C LYS A 84 4.29 12.48 8.82
N GLY A 85 4.59 11.35 8.17
CA GLY A 85 4.62 11.19 6.72
C GLY A 85 5.74 11.99 6.06
N GLY A 86 5.67 12.07 4.73
CA GLY A 86 6.59 12.86 3.90
C GLY A 86 7.75 12.08 3.30
N GLU A 87 7.86 10.77 3.55
CA GLU A 87 8.82 9.93 2.82
C GLU A 87 8.46 9.89 1.33
N VAL A 88 9.47 10.08 0.48
CA VAL A 88 9.29 10.23 -0.97
C VAL A 88 9.86 9.02 -1.70
N PHE A 89 9.00 8.37 -2.48
CA PHE A 89 9.32 7.24 -3.34
C PHE A 89 9.16 7.67 -4.79
N ASP A 90 10.27 7.92 -5.48
CA ASP A 90 10.25 8.50 -6.82
C ASP A 90 10.96 7.65 -7.88
N GLU A 91 11.09 8.20 -9.08
CA GLU A 91 11.68 7.53 -10.24
C GLU A 91 13.14 7.11 -10.01
N SER A 92 13.86 7.72 -9.06
CA SER A 92 15.23 7.31 -8.71
C SER A 92 15.29 5.94 -8.04
N PHE A 93 14.18 5.51 -7.42
CA PHE A 93 13.98 4.17 -6.88
C PHE A 93 13.15 3.27 -7.82
N GLY A 94 12.97 3.68 -9.08
CA GLY A 94 12.22 2.92 -10.08
C GLY A 94 10.70 3.03 -9.99
N PHE A 95 10.16 3.97 -9.20
CA PHE A 95 8.72 4.17 -9.11
C PHE A 95 8.15 4.92 -10.34
N PRO A 96 6.88 4.67 -10.72
CA PRO A 96 6.24 5.26 -11.89
C PRO A 96 5.69 6.69 -11.62
N GLY A 97 6.53 7.56 -11.08
CA GLY A 97 6.21 8.92 -10.64
C GLY A 97 6.73 9.20 -9.24
N THR A 98 6.17 10.21 -8.57
CA THR A 98 6.52 10.57 -7.18
C THR A 98 5.38 10.17 -6.26
N ILE A 99 5.60 9.18 -5.41
CA ILE A 99 4.65 8.73 -4.38
C ILE A 99 5.15 9.24 -3.03
N VAL A 100 4.24 9.76 -2.22
CA VAL A 100 4.60 10.40 -0.94
C VAL A 100 3.75 9.81 0.17
N ALA A 101 4.40 9.35 1.24
CA ALA A 101 3.71 8.85 2.41
C ALA A 101 2.91 9.97 3.09
N HIS A 102 1.64 9.70 3.38
CA HIS A 102 0.75 10.69 4.00
C HIS A 102 1.10 10.90 5.48
N ASN A 103 0.76 12.06 6.02
CA ASN A 103 0.74 12.24 7.46
C ASN A 103 -0.48 11.51 8.05
N ILE A 104 -0.25 10.53 8.92
CA ILE A 104 -1.28 9.71 9.57
C ILE A 104 -1.48 10.08 11.04
N THR A 105 -0.81 11.13 11.52
CA THR A 105 -1.04 11.63 12.89
C THR A 105 -2.39 12.33 13.00
N PRO A 106 -2.92 12.52 14.22
CA PRO A 106 -4.15 13.28 14.43
C PRO A 106 -4.14 14.69 13.83
N ALA A 107 -2.98 15.33 13.67
CA ALA A 107 -2.85 16.65 13.05
C ALA A 107 -3.38 16.68 11.60
N ALA A 108 -3.04 15.67 10.79
CA ALA A 108 -3.48 15.59 9.39
C ALA A 108 -4.79 14.82 9.20
N LEU A 109 -5.08 13.84 10.06
CA LEU A 109 -6.34 13.11 10.03
C LEU A 109 -7.51 13.97 10.48
N GLY A 110 -7.27 14.91 11.40
CA GLY A 110 -8.28 15.83 11.92
C GLY A 110 -9.55 15.09 12.37
N SER A 111 -10.70 15.56 11.88
CA SER A 111 -12.03 15.00 12.18
C SER A 111 -12.45 13.87 11.23
N ALA A 112 -11.55 13.29 10.42
CA ALA A 112 -11.90 12.13 9.60
C ALA A 112 -12.46 11.01 10.50
N SER A 113 -13.53 10.33 10.09
CA SER A 113 -14.09 9.22 10.87
C SER A 113 -13.20 7.98 10.78
N ASP A 114 -13.35 7.04 11.72
CA ASP A 114 -12.58 5.80 11.67
C ASP A 114 -12.96 4.94 10.46
N GLY A 115 -14.16 5.12 9.91
CA GLY A 115 -14.56 4.51 8.63
C GLY A 115 -13.71 4.98 7.45
N VAL A 116 -13.23 6.22 7.46
CA VAL A 116 -12.33 6.74 6.41
C VAL A 116 -10.97 6.06 6.51
N LEU A 117 -10.43 5.93 7.72
CA LEU A 117 -9.17 5.21 7.96
C LEU A 117 -9.31 3.74 7.58
N TYR A 118 -10.40 3.09 8.01
CA TYR A 118 -10.70 1.70 7.67
C TYR A 118 -10.69 1.48 6.15
N ARG A 119 -11.36 2.34 5.39
CA ARG A 119 -11.38 2.27 3.93
C ARG A 119 -10.02 2.59 3.31
N SER A 120 -9.26 3.52 3.87
CA SER A 120 -7.92 3.84 3.37
C SER A 120 -6.99 2.62 3.50
N ILE A 121 -6.96 2.02 4.70
CA ILE A 121 -6.10 0.88 5.03
C ILE A 121 -6.51 -0.37 4.23
N THR A 122 -7.81 -0.62 4.06
CA THR A 122 -8.28 -1.90 3.51
C THR A 122 -8.70 -1.85 2.05
N SER A 123 -8.95 -0.67 1.50
CA SER A 123 -9.48 -0.52 0.13
C SER A 123 -8.67 0.42 -0.75
N GLY A 124 -7.69 1.15 -0.22
CA GLY A 124 -6.78 1.97 -1.02
C GLY A 124 -7.40 3.26 -1.55
N VAL A 125 -8.28 3.88 -0.77
CA VAL A 125 -8.89 5.17 -1.11
C VAL A 125 -8.64 6.15 0.03
N ASP A 126 -7.99 7.27 -0.28
CA ASP A 126 -7.62 8.28 0.71
C ASP A 126 -8.84 9.02 1.30
N LYS A 127 -8.57 9.95 2.23
CA LYS A 127 -9.62 10.73 2.91
C LYS A 127 -10.34 11.71 1.97
N GLU A 128 -9.69 12.13 0.89
CA GLU A 128 -10.26 12.94 -0.19
C GLU A 128 -11.07 12.11 -1.21
N GLY A 129 -10.98 10.78 -1.17
CA GLY A 129 -11.66 9.88 -2.09
C GLY A 129 -10.87 9.50 -3.34
N ASN A 130 -9.56 9.83 -3.41
CA ASN A 130 -8.70 9.44 -4.51
C ASN A 130 -8.16 8.02 -4.33
N ALA A 131 -7.92 7.35 -5.46
CA ALA A 131 -7.28 6.05 -5.48
C ALA A 131 -5.79 6.16 -5.13
N MET A 132 -5.35 5.29 -4.22
CA MET A 132 -3.96 5.21 -3.78
C MET A 132 -3.17 4.24 -4.67
N PHE A 133 -1.93 4.61 -4.99
CA PHE A 133 -0.98 3.64 -5.54
C PHE A 133 -0.67 2.57 -4.47
N PRO A 134 -0.67 1.27 -4.82
CA PRO A 134 -0.53 0.17 -3.86
C PRO A 134 0.91 -0.02 -3.33
N LEU A 135 1.64 1.07 -3.12
CA LEU A 135 2.89 1.03 -2.33
C LEU A 135 2.59 0.78 -0.86
N MET A 136 1.54 1.41 -0.32
CA MET A 136 0.93 0.95 0.93
C MET A 136 0.13 -0.32 0.58
N PRO A 137 0.41 -1.49 1.19
CA PRO A 137 -0.12 -2.77 0.73
C PRO A 137 -1.55 -3.02 1.23
N TYR A 138 -2.46 -2.09 0.91
CA TYR A 138 -3.87 -2.19 1.25
C TYR A 138 -4.54 -3.44 0.65
N THR A 139 -4.01 -3.99 -0.44
CA THR A 139 -4.47 -5.25 -1.05
C THR A 139 -4.23 -6.45 -0.13
N ARG A 140 -3.21 -6.39 0.72
CA ARG A 140 -2.91 -7.41 1.74
C ARG A 140 -3.66 -7.14 3.04
N TYR A 141 -3.66 -5.89 3.48
CA TYR A 141 -4.44 -5.46 4.65
C TYR A 141 -5.94 -5.70 4.45
N ASN A 142 -6.42 -5.72 3.19
CA ASN A 142 -7.79 -6.05 2.80
C ASN A 142 -8.30 -7.39 3.34
N SER A 143 -7.42 -8.35 3.62
CA SER A 143 -7.76 -9.67 4.14
C SER A 143 -7.41 -9.87 5.62
N MET A 144 -6.79 -8.88 6.28
CA MET A 144 -6.59 -8.91 7.73
C MET A 144 -7.95 -8.98 8.44
N SER A 145 -7.95 -9.48 9.69
CA SER A 145 -9.16 -9.59 10.48
C SER A 145 -9.75 -8.21 10.80
N GLU A 146 -11.03 -8.17 11.18
CA GLU A 146 -11.66 -6.88 11.49
C GLU A 146 -11.05 -6.26 12.74
N GLU A 147 -10.85 -7.05 13.82
CA GLU A 147 -10.32 -6.52 15.07
C GLU A 147 -8.88 -6.01 14.92
N ASP A 148 -8.04 -6.64 14.10
CA ASP A 148 -6.68 -6.16 13.86
C ASP A 148 -6.65 -4.81 13.12
N ILE A 149 -7.55 -4.59 12.14
CA ILE A 149 -7.67 -3.28 11.47
C ILE A 149 -8.18 -2.22 12.45
N LEU A 150 -9.18 -2.55 13.27
CA LEU A 150 -9.67 -1.63 14.31
C LEU A 150 -8.55 -1.34 15.34
N SER A 151 -7.73 -2.33 15.66
CA SER A 151 -6.56 -2.17 16.55
C SER A 151 -5.55 -1.19 15.99
N ILE A 152 -5.19 -1.34 14.72
CA ILE A 152 -4.29 -0.40 14.03
C ILE A 152 -4.88 1.01 14.07
N ILE A 153 -6.18 1.17 13.77
CA ILE A 153 -6.84 2.49 13.80
C ILE A 153 -6.80 3.10 15.20
N ALA A 154 -7.14 2.33 16.24
CA ALA A 154 -7.09 2.80 17.62
C ALA A 154 -5.69 3.28 18.00
N TYR A 155 -4.64 2.54 17.62
CA TYR A 155 -3.26 2.94 17.87
C TYR A 155 -2.85 4.20 17.07
N VAL A 156 -3.17 4.27 15.78
CA VAL A 156 -2.88 5.43 14.93
C VAL A 156 -3.48 6.72 15.51
N ARG A 157 -4.66 6.65 16.13
CA ARG A 157 -5.28 7.78 16.83
C ARG A 157 -4.49 8.27 18.06
N THR A 158 -3.60 7.46 18.61
CA THR A 158 -2.76 7.83 19.76
C THR A 158 -1.41 8.43 19.37
N LEU A 159 -1.07 8.43 18.08
CA LEU A 159 0.18 9.04 17.61
C LEU A 159 0.24 10.52 18.01
N MET A 160 1.45 11.01 18.29
CA MET A 160 1.64 12.43 18.57
C MET A 160 1.17 13.25 17.38
N PRO A 161 0.31 14.28 17.58
CA PRO A 161 -0.09 15.17 16.49
C PRO A 161 1.12 15.96 15.99
N ILE A 162 1.50 15.77 14.74
CA ILE A 162 2.63 16.47 14.12
C ILE A 162 2.16 17.12 12.84
N GLU A 163 2.25 18.45 12.76
CA GLU A 163 1.93 19.19 11.55
C GLU A 163 2.96 18.92 10.46
N ASN A 164 2.49 18.44 9.32
CA ASN A 164 3.29 18.24 8.12
C ASN A 164 2.38 18.15 6.90
N THR A 165 2.67 18.94 5.88
CA THR A 165 1.93 18.99 4.62
C THR A 165 2.83 18.55 3.47
N PRO A 166 3.11 17.25 3.36
CA PRO A 166 3.99 16.76 2.32
C PRO A 166 3.37 17.00 0.92
N PRO A 167 4.20 17.10 -0.13
CA PRO A 167 3.70 17.31 -1.48
C PRO A 167 2.78 16.15 -1.92
N ALA A 168 1.82 16.45 -2.79
CA ALA A 168 0.91 15.44 -3.32
C ALA A 168 1.64 14.41 -4.19
N THR A 169 1.17 13.16 -4.13
CA THR A 169 1.59 12.08 -5.03
C THR A 169 1.26 12.45 -6.49
N LYS A 170 2.22 12.23 -7.40
CA LYS A 170 2.12 12.48 -8.84
C LYS A 170 2.55 11.25 -9.63
N LEU A 171 1.58 10.47 -10.09
CA LEU A 171 1.83 9.32 -10.96
C LEU A 171 1.97 9.77 -12.42
N ARG A 172 2.84 9.09 -13.18
CA ARG A 172 3.01 9.35 -14.62
C ARG A 172 1.83 8.80 -15.40
N PHE A 173 1.55 9.42 -16.56
CA PHE A 173 0.65 8.81 -17.53
C PHE A 173 1.27 7.53 -18.11
N PRO A 174 0.49 6.44 -18.31
CA PRO A 174 -0.96 6.33 -18.10
C PRO A 174 -1.38 5.84 -16.70
N LEU A 175 -0.42 5.60 -15.80
CA LEU A 175 -0.70 5.03 -14.49
C LEU A 175 -1.60 5.91 -13.61
N ASN A 176 -1.53 7.24 -13.73
CA ASN A 176 -2.45 8.15 -13.06
C ASN A 176 -3.94 7.89 -13.37
N LEU A 177 -4.24 7.25 -14.50
CA LEU A 177 -5.58 6.77 -14.83
C LEU A 177 -5.79 5.35 -14.32
N ILE A 178 -4.86 4.43 -14.61
CA ILE A 178 -4.96 3.01 -14.27
C ILE A 178 -5.09 2.81 -12.75
N VAL A 179 -4.41 3.60 -11.93
CA VAL A 179 -4.46 3.48 -10.46
C VAL A 179 -5.89 3.51 -9.91
N ARG A 180 -6.83 4.18 -10.59
CA ARG A 180 -8.23 4.26 -10.18
C ARG A 180 -8.91 2.89 -10.13
N THR A 181 -8.44 1.92 -10.93
CA THR A 181 -9.05 0.58 -11.02
C THR A 181 -8.49 -0.42 -10.02
N ILE A 182 -7.42 -0.06 -9.28
CA ILE A 182 -6.75 -0.96 -8.32
C ILE A 182 -7.50 -1.07 -6.99
N PRO A 183 -8.02 0.03 -6.40
CA PRO A 183 -8.82 -0.03 -5.17
C PRO A 183 -9.92 -1.08 -5.23
N MET A 184 -10.07 -1.82 -4.13
CA MET A 184 -10.89 -3.02 -4.07
C MET A 184 -11.84 -3.00 -2.88
N LYS A 185 -12.94 -3.75 -3.01
CA LYS A 185 -13.88 -3.97 -1.91
C LYS A 185 -13.24 -4.77 -0.78
N ARG A 186 -13.71 -4.57 0.45
CA ARG A 186 -13.22 -5.23 1.65
C ARG A 186 -13.56 -6.72 1.62
N THR A 187 -12.58 -7.60 1.84
CA THR A 187 -12.77 -9.05 1.97
C THR A 187 -12.09 -9.58 3.25
N PRO A 188 -12.67 -9.32 4.44
CA PRO A 188 -12.04 -9.65 5.70
C PRO A 188 -11.98 -11.16 5.91
N GLN A 189 -10.89 -11.65 6.48
CA GLN A 189 -10.83 -13.01 7.02
C GLN A 189 -11.30 -13.01 8.50
N PRO A 190 -11.74 -14.16 9.03
CA PRO A 190 -11.97 -14.31 10.46
C PRO A 190 -10.72 -13.98 11.28
N GLU A 191 -10.91 -13.73 12.58
CA GLU A 191 -9.79 -13.64 13.52
C GLU A 191 -8.94 -14.92 13.45
N PRO A 192 -7.61 -14.80 13.37
CA PRO A 192 -6.76 -15.97 13.23
C PRO A 192 -6.73 -16.77 14.54
N ASP A 193 -6.84 -18.09 14.44
CA ASP A 193 -6.59 -18.99 15.57
C ASP A 193 -5.09 -19.03 15.88
N THR A 194 -4.68 -18.36 16.95
CA THR A 194 -3.27 -18.27 17.36
C THR A 194 -2.71 -19.59 17.88
N SER A 195 -3.55 -20.58 18.19
CA SER A 195 -3.10 -21.93 18.55
C SER A 195 -2.72 -22.77 17.32
N ASN A 196 -3.26 -22.43 16.15
CA ASN A 196 -2.86 -23.02 14.88
C ASN A 196 -1.72 -22.19 14.26
N ILE A 197 -0.49 -22.59 14.56
CA ILE A 197 0.72 -21.88 14.13
C ILE A 197 0.83 -21.70 12.61
N TYR A 198 0.29 -22.65 11.82
CA TYR A 198 0.34 -22.57 10.36
C TYR A 198 -0.60 -21.50 9.83
N GLU A 199 -1.86 -21.50 10.26
CA GLU A 199 -2.83 -20.48 9.85
C GLU A 199 -2.47 -19.10 10.38
N TYR A 200 -1.95 -19.02 11.61
CA TYR A 200 -1.47 -17.77 12.17
C TYR A 200 -0.22 -17.25 11.44
N GLY A 201 0.73 -18.12 11.09
CA GLY A 201 1.89 -17.77 10.27
C GLY A 201 1.49 -17.27 8.88
N ARG A 202 0.53 -17.95 8.21
CA ARG A 202 -0.04 -17.52 6.93
C ARG A 202 -0.68 -16.12 7.04
N TYR A 203 -1.44 -15.90 8.11
CA TYR A 203 -2.06 -14.60 8.38
C TYR A 203 -1.02 -13.50 8.57
N LEU A 204 0.02 -13.73 9.39
CA LEU A 204 1.08 -12.76 9.64
C LEU A 204 1.92 -12.48 8.39
N ALA A 205 2.26 -13.51 7.61
CA ALA A 205 3.02 -13.33 6.36
C ALA A 205 2.25 -12.47 5.34
N ASN A 206 0.92 -12.60 5.30
CA ASN A 206 0.08 -11.70 4.50
C ASN A 206 0.02 -10.30 5.11
N ALA A 207 -0.23 -10.17 6.42
CA ALA A 207 -0.30 -8.86 7.10
C ALA A 207 1.01 -8.08 7.01
N ALA A 208 2.16 -8.75 7.03
CA ALA A 208 3.48 -8.17 6.82
C ALA A 208 3.85 -7.98 5.34
N SER A 209 2.96 -8.37 4.42
CA SER A 209 3.14 -8.26 2.97
C SER A 209 4.44 -8.90 2.47
N CYS A 210 4.90 -9.99 3.11
CA CYS A 210 6.17 -10.65 2.79
C CYS A 210 6.28 -10.98 1.29
N ILE A 211 5.17 -11.39 0.69
CA ILE A 211 5.10 -11.79 -0.72
C ILE A 211 5.44 -10.64 -1.69
N GLU A 212 5.20 -9.39 -1.33
CA GLU A 212 5.46 -8.22 -2.19
C GLU A 212 6.96 -8.00 -2.39
N CYS A 213 7.77 -8.26 -1.34
CA CYS A 213 9.22 -8.17 -1.43
C CYS A 213 9.84 -9.51 -1.87
N HIS A 214 9.34 -10.64 -1.37
CA HIS A 214 9.95 -11.95 -1.58
C HIS A 214 9.41 -12.69 -2.81
N THR A 215 8.79 -12.01 -3.77
CA THR A 215 8.36 -12.62 -5.03
C THR A 215 8.83 -11.76 -6.18
N LYS A 216 9.49 -12.38 -7.17
CA LYS A 216 9.88 -11.65 -8.37
C LYS A 216 8.64 -11.15 -9.12
N MET A 217 8.65 -9.87 -9.45
CA MET A 217 7.60 -9.24 -10.26
C MET A 217 8.10 -8.84 -11.64
N VAL A 218 7.24 -8.95 -12.64
CA VAL A 218 7.48 -8.47 -14.01
C VAL A 218 6.34 -7.55 -14.39
N LYS A 219 6.66 -6.28 -14.67
CA LYS A 219 5.66 -5.23 -14.99
C LYS A 219 4.57 -5.07 -13.91
N GLY A 220 4.95 -5.25 -12.64
CA GLY A 220 4.04 -5.11 -11.50
C GLY A 220 3.20 -6.35 -11.18
N GLU A 221 3.38 -7.44 -11.93
CA GLU A 221 2.68 -8.72 -11.68
C GLU A 221 3.65 -9.76 -11.11
N PRO A 222 3.27 -10.50 -10.06
CA PRO A 222 4.09 -11.59 -9.54
C PRO A 222 4.23 -12.72 -10.56
N ILE A 223 5.41 -13.33 -10.64
CA ILE A 223 5.60 -14.54 -11.45
C ILE A 223 4.95 -15.72 -10.73
N ALA A 224 3.93 -16.32 -11.33
CA ALA A 224 3.24 -17.47 -10.77
C ALA A 224 4.21 -18.65 -10.53
N GLY A 225 4.13 -19.27 -9.36
CA GLY A 225 5.02 -20.35 -8.94
C GLY A 225 6.35 -19.89 -8.36
N MET A 226 6.59 -18.57 -8.28
CA MET A 226 7.78 -17.98 -7.64
C MET A 226 7.42 -17.27 -6.33
N GLU A 227 6.26 -17.57 -5.74
CA GLU A 227 5.82 -16.99 -4.48
C GLU A 227 6.87 -17.26 -3.40
N PHE A 228 7.34 -16.21 -2.73
CA PHE A 228 8.37 -16.28 -1.68
C PHE A 228 9.78 -16.70 -2.14
N ALA A 229 9.98 -16.95 -3.44
CA ALA A 229 11.26 -17.39 -4.01
C ALA A 229 12.32 -16.26 -4.14
N GLY A 230 12.01 -15.05 -3.67
CA GLY A 230 12.90 -13.89 -3.73
C GLY A 230 13.07 -13.34 -5.14
N GLY A 231 14.20 -12.66 -5.36
CA GLY A 231 14.59 -12.15 -6.68
C GLY A 231 13.85 -10.90 -7.14
N PHE A 232 13.09 -10.24 -6.26
CA PHE A 232 12.61 -8.89 -6.49
C PHE A 232 13.80 -7.91 -6.43
N GLU A 233 13.88 -6.98 -7.37
CA GLU A 233 14.99 -6.04 -7.48
C GLU A 233 14.56 -4.66 -6.95
N PHE A 234 15.33 -4.12 -6.00
CA PHE A 234 15.20 -2.78 -5.47
C PHE A 234 16.34 -1.92 -6.04
N PRO A 235 16.07 -1.09 -7.06
CA PRO A 235 17.07 -0.17 -7.58
C PRO A 235 17.24 1.02 -6.62
N PHE A 236 18.49 1.38 -6.34
CA PHE A 236 18.82 2.54 -5.53
C PHE A 236 19.38 3.69 -6.40
N PRO A 237 19.32 4.95 -5.92
CA PRO A 237 19.80 6.11 -6.65
C PRO A 237 21.28 6.05 -7.05
N ASP A 238 22.09 5.30 -6.30
CA ASP A 238 23.52 5.07 -6.56
C ASP A 238 23.77 4.00 -7.64
N LYS A 239 22.72 3.49 -8.28
CA LYS A 239 22.69 2.41 -9.28
C LYS A 239 22.98 1.02 -8.70
N SER A 240 23.12 0.88 -7.39
CA SER A 240 23.12 -0.45 -6.77
C SER A 240 21.73 -1.08 -6.87
N VAL A 241 21.70 -2.41 -6.87
CA VAL A 241 20.46 -3.19 -6.88
C VAL A 241 20.51 -4.19 -5.75
N VAL A 242 19.61 -4.03 -4.79
CA VAL A 242 19.38 -5.02 -3.74
C VAL A 242 18.37 -6.03 -4.25
N ARG A 243 18.57 -7.32 -3.96
CA ARG A 243 17.63 -8.38 -4.33
C ARG A 243 17.06 -9.05 -3.09
N SER A 244 15.76 -9.30 -3.09
CA SER A 244 15.14 -10.06 -1.99
C SER A 244 15.62 -11.50 -1.97
N ALA A 245 15.79 -12.03 -0.76
CA ALA A 245 16.17 -13.43 -0.54
C ALA A 245 15.01 -14.38 -0.85
N ASN A 246 15.35 -15.62 -1.19
CA ASN A 246 14.39 -16.71 -1.21
C ASN A 246 14.07 -17.12 0.24
N ILE A 247 12.79 -17.14 0.61
CA ILE A 247 12.33 -17.56 1.95
C ILE A 247 11.42 -18.79 1.90
N THR A 248 11.46 -19.52 0.79
CA THR A 248 10.81 -20.83 0.67
C THR A 248 11.57 -21.92 1.44
N PRO A 249 10.98 -23.10 1.66
CA PRO A 249 11.66 -24.25 2.24
C PRO A 249 12.77 -24.88 1.37
N ASP A 250 13.17 -24.24 0.26
CA ASP A 250 14.29 -24.71 -0.57
C ASP A 250 15.58 -24.81 0.27
N GLU A 251 16.30 -25.92 0.14
CA GLU A 251 17.49 -26.21 0.98
C GLU A 251 18.75 -25.46 0.53
N GLU A 252 18.88 -25.16 -0.76
CA GLU A 252 20.07 -24.55 -1.35
C GLU A 252 20.04 -23.02 -1.28
N THR A 253 18.88 -22.44 -1.62
CA THR A 253 18.72 -20.99 -1.79
C THR A 253 17.73 -20.38 -0.82
N GLY A 254 16.85 -21.19 -0.22
CA GLY A 254 15.83 -20.77 0.75
C GLY A 254 16.24 -20.95 2.20
N ILE A 255 15.25 -21.11 3.08
CA ILE A 255 15.42 -21.30 4.52
C ILE A 255 15.31 -22.77 4.95
N GLY A 256 15.25 -23.73 4.00
CA GLY A 256 15.02 -25.15 4.29
C GLY A 256 16.09 -25.80 5.16
N SER A 257 17.31 -25.25 5.14
CA SER A 257 18.45 -25.72 5.93
C SER A 257 18.63 -24.98 7.26
N TRP A 258 17.77 -24.00 7.58
CA TRP A 258 17.89 -23.21 8.80
C TRP A 258 17.42 -24.01 10.02
N SER A 259 18.17 -23.91 11.12
CA SER A 259 17.72 -24.40 12.42
C SER A 259 16.74 -23.42 13.07
N GLU A 260 15.82 -23.93 13.88
CA GLU A 260 14.91 -23.09 14.70
C GLU A 260 15.62 -22.33 15.85
N THR A 261 16.95 -22.48 15.95
CA THR A 261 17.80 -22.00 17.07
C THR A 261 18.84 -21.00 16.62
#